data_AF-A0A2H9QEV2-F1
#
_entry.id   AF-A0A2H9QEV2-F1
#
_cell.length_a   1.000
_cell.length_b   1.000
_cell.length_c   1.000
_cell.angle_alpha   90.00
_cell.angle_beta   90.00
_cell.angle_gamma   90.00
#
_symmetry.space_group_name_H-M   'P 1'
#
loop_
_entity.id
_entity.type
_entity.pdbx_description
1 polymer ?
#
loop_
_entity_poly.entity_id
_entity_poly.type
_entity_poly.pdbx_seq_one_letter_code
_entity_poly.pdbx_strand_id
1 'polypeptide(L)'
;MEVKNCIINDGTAPGPGVGDDWRAGISVDGDYAHLHHNTISVQGYSGRGIVTSRQSELNIINDNTITGNADQIRSLWIVRSAEVFNNTISVTGCNGIVDLGTEYGQYYPESVFNIYDNTFNPTKVGCPSGGSRSWGVSIPINADFYNNIVNGIDLDEYPNGGTLSTVNVGSNSKIHDNEINIDGWNARGIYFEENPPTENVEIYGNTVLSYDTHADDSDGSPLRVRSGLNISIHDNVFKSVYNTKTAMVFGASPAMRVTGEIYNNTFSGRIGIFFYDQTIEGPDIHHNTIYSTYHKIRVNYPYESIYFRSNTFLPCVSGCDPDGRTGYTYSNQGHDIYLVDSVFSSPPDFYINGDAFNVQWYLDVFVSNGTQGVNGAQVTITGPQGQAFIGTTGSNGRIPQQTLIEFRQSSSGRTNYSPYSITVTSGSFNETRSVTLNASKTETFYTTPCTTGQTQSCTTTQSCPGTQTCSSGVWGTCNDISGDNCPDIIAPSTITNLSVNSCTNNSCSLTWIAPGD
;
A
#
# COMPACT_ATOMS: atom_id res chain seq x y z
N MET A 1 38.53 18.36 -17.11
CA MET A 1 39.21 19.38 -16.28
C MET A 1 39.14 18.95 -14.83
N GLU A 2 40.24 18.97 -14.08
CA GLU A 2 40.26 18.63 -12.65
C GLU A 2 40.52 19.90 -11.82
N VAL A 3 39.62 20.23 -10.88
CA VAL A 3 39.75 21.38 -9.97
C VAL A 3 39.80 20.85 -8.54
N LYS A 4 40.90 21.17 -7.83
CA LYS A 4 41.21 20.66 -6.49
C LYS A 4 41.57 21.78 -5.53
N ASN A 5 41.06 21.70 -4.30
CA ASN A 5 41.42 22.59 -3.18
C ASN A 5 41.24 24.08 -3.50
N CYS A 6 40.29 24.44 -4.36
CA CYS A 6 40.00 25.84 -4.65
C CYS A 6 39.05 26.41 -3.59
N ILE A 7 39.40 27.60 -3.08
CA ILE A 7 38.50 28.45 -2.33
C ILE A 7 38.05 29.54 -3.29
N ILE A 8 36.77 29.51 -3.65
CA ILE A 8 36.16 30.56 -4.47
C ILE A 8 35.25 31.34 -3.55
N ASN A 9 35.68 32.57 -3.26
CA ASN A 9 34.88 33.57 -2.58
C ASN A 9 34.54 34.61 -3.63
N ASP A 10 33.28 34.65 -4.07
CA ASP A 10 32.86 35.77 -4.91
C ASP A 10 32.74 37.03 -4.03
N GLY A 11 33.23 38.15 -4.55
CA GLY A 11 33.11 39.44 -3.87
C GLY A 11 31.66 39.88 -3.82
N THR A 12 31.34 40.85 -2.95
CA THR A 12 30.00 41.46 -2.89
C THR A 12 29.53 41.84 -4.30
N ALA A 13 28.40 41.25 -4.72
CA ALA A 13 27.74 41.56 -5.99
C ALA A 13 27.62 43.09 -6.16
N PRO A 14 27.79 43.63 -7.39
CA PRO A 14 27.60 45.04 -7.63
C PRO A 14 26.17 45.44 -7.22
N GLY A 15 26.05 46.63 -6.62
CA GLY A 15 24.83 47.10 -5.96
C GLY A 15 23.56 47.03 -6.81
N PRO A 16 22.38 47.17 -6.18
CA PRO A 16 21.08 46.98 -6.81
C PRO A 16 20.94 47.83 -8.08
N GLY A 17 20.91 47.18 -9.25
CA GLY A 17 20.83 47.88 -10.55
C GLY A 17 21.49 47.16 -11.73
N VAL A 18 22.26 46.09 -11.50
CA VAL A 18 22.78 45.23 -12.57
C VAL A 18 21.79 44.08 -12.78
N GLY A 19 21.30 43.89 -14.01
CA GLY A 19 20.19 42.99 -14.33
C GLY A 19 20.35 41.55 -13.82
N ASP A 20 19.22 40.86 -13.66
CA ASP A 20 18.99 39.55 -12.98
C ASP A 20 19.83 38.33 -13.44
N ASP A 21 20.84 38.51 -14.29
CA ASP A 21 21.65 37.44 -14.89
C ASP A 21 23.12 37.48 -14.43
N TRP A 22 23.37 37.88 -13.18
CA TRP A 22 24.69 37.66 -12.58
C TRP A 22 24.90 36.16 -12.29
N ARG A 23 26.03 35.63 -12.76
CA ARG A 23 26.47 34.25 -12.53
C ARG A 23 27.70 34.29 -11.63
N ALA A 24 27.50 34.06 -10.34
CA ALA A 24 28.56 33.96 -9.35
C ALA A 24 28.88 32.48 -9.12
N GLY A 25 29.93 31.96 -9.77
CA GLY A 25 30.26 30.53 -9.67
C GLY A 25 31.30 30.00 -10.65
N ILE A 26 31.57 28.69 -10.57
CA ILE A 26 32.37 27.94 -11.53
C ILE A 26 31.48 27.60 -12.74
N SER A 27 31.72 28.23 -13.87
CA SER A 27 31.18 27.76 -15.15
C SER A 27 32.24 26.89 -15.82
N VAL A 28 31.92 25.61 -16.06
CA VAL A 28 32.79 24.71 -16.81
C VAL A 28 32.17 24.50 -18.19
N ASP A 29 32.78 25.12 -19.20
CA ASP A 29 32.52 24.83 -20.61
C ASP A 29 33.60 23.84 -21.09
N GLY A 30 33.27 22.54 -21.05
CA GLY A 30 34.12 21.44 -21.53
C GLY A 30 33.30 20.16 -21.73
N ASP A 31 33.94 19.04 -22.08
CA ASP A 31 33.27 17.73 -22.24
C ASP A 31 33.19 16.95 -20.91
N TYR A 32 34.14 17.18 -20.00
CA TYR A 32 34.24 16.51 -18.70
C TYR A 32 34.84 17.41 -17.62
N ALA A 33 34.24 17.44 -16.43
CA ALA A 33 34.72 18.21 -15.28
C ALA A 33 34.68 17.39 -14.00
N HIS A 34 35.77 17.41 -13.22
CA HIS A 34 35.87 16.79 -11.89
C HIS A 34 36.22 17.84 -10.85
N LEU A 35 35.37 18.00 -9.82
CA LEU A 35 35.60 18.86 -8.68
C LEU A 35 35.89 18.01 -7.43
N HIS A 36 37.07 18.16 -6.83
CA HIS A 36 37.48 17.40 -5.63
C HIS A 36 37.96 18.29 -4.47
N HIS A 37 37.42 18.08 -3.27
CA HIS A 37 37.82 18.75 -2.03
C HIS A 37 37.82 20.29 -2.12
N ASN A 38 36.80 20.87 -2.77
CA ASN A 38 36.67 22.32 -2.91
C ASN A 38 35.78 22.92 -1.83
N THR A 39 36.07 24.16 -1.45
CA THR A 39 35.14 24.99 -0.67
C THR A 39 34.65 26.12 -1.56
N ILE A 40 33.38 26.06 -1.93
CA ILE A 40 32.77 27.09 -2.78
C ILE A 40 31.80 27.88 -1.91
N SER A 41 32.07 29.16 -1.71
CA SER A 41 31.22 30.06 -0.92
C SER A 41 30.75 31.22 -1.78
N VAL A 42 29.44 31.34 -1.95
CA VAL A 42 28.83 32.43 -2.71
C VAL A 42 28.08 33.35 -1.75
N GLN A 43 28.50 34.61 -1.70
CA GLN A 43 27.88 35.68 -0.91
C GLN A 43 27.35 36.77 -1.85
N GLY A 44 26.06 37.08 -1.82
CA GLY A 44 25.47 38.11 -2.70
C GLY A 44 23.95 38.22 -2.59
N TYR A 45 23.32 39.16 -3.29
CA TYR A 45 21.87 39.40 -3.20
C TYR A 45 21.04 38.72 -4.31
N SER A 46 21.64 38.32 -5.42
CA SER A 46 20.95 37.60 -6.51
C SER A 46 21.94 37.03 -7.52
N GLY A 47 21.89 35.72 -7.78
CA GLY A 47 22.73 35.11 -8.82
C GLY A 47 22.30 33.70 -9.21
N ARG A 48 22.47 33.35 -10.50
CA ARG A 48 22.20 32.00 -11.01
C ARG A 48 23.47 31.15 -10.98
N GLY A 49 23.47 30.06 -10.20
CA GLY A 49 24.40 28.93 -10.28
C GLY A 49 25.75 29.14 -9.62
N ILE A 50 26.08 28.30 -8.62
CA ILE A 50 27.44 28.19 -8.04
C ILE A 50 28.32 27.32 -8.93
N VAL A 51 27.75 26.29 -9.57
CA VAL A 51 28.41 25.47 -10.57
C VAL A 51 27.46 25.27 -11.74
N THR A 52 27.92 25.54 -12.97
CA THR A 52 27.13 25.33 -14.19
C THR A 52 27.96 24.58 -15.23
N SER A 53 27.40 23.55 -15.84
CA SER A 53 27.98 22.81 -16.97
C SER A 53 26.97 22.84 -18.11
N ARG A 54 27.28 23.44 -19.26
CA ARG A 54 26.35 23.55 -20.40
C ARG A 54 26.43 22.40 -21.40
N GLN A 55 27.54 21.64 -21.43
CA GLN A 55 27.79 20.63 -22.47
C GLN A 55 28.36 19.29 -21.94
N SER A 56 28.72 19.20 -20.66
CA SER A 56 29.52 18.10 -20.10
C SER A 56 28.84 17.20 -19.07
N GLU A 57 29.39 16.00 -18.91
CA GLU A 57 29.36 15.22 -17.66
C GLU A 57 30.12 15.98 -16.56
N LEU A 58 29.43 16.24 -15.44
CA LEU A 58 29.99 16.96 -14.28
C LEU A 58 30.05 16.02 -13.07
N ASN A 59 31.25 15.74 -12.61
CA ASN A 59 31.50 14.92 -11.45
C ASN A 59 31.91 15.80 -10.27
N ILE A 60 31.04 15.92 -9.27
CA ILE A 60 31.32 16.64 -8.01
C ILE A 60 31.55 15.60 -6.93
N ILE A 61 32.83 15.36 -6.64
CA ILE A 61 33.26 14.15 -5.95
C ILE A 61 34.14 14.51 -4.75
N ASN A 62 33.90 13.88 -3.61
CA ASN A 62 34.74 13.91 -2.40
C ASN A 62 34.84 15.28 -1.70
N ASP A 63 34.12 15.39 -0.59
CA ASP A 63 34.25 16.39 0.46
C ASP A 63 34.16 17.84 -0.02
N ASN A 64 33.39 18.12 -1.07
CA ASN A 64 33.13 19.51 -1.43
C ASN A 64 32.15 20.12 -0.42
N THR A 65 32.45 21.32 0.03
CA THR A 65 31.56 22.14 0.86
C THR A 65 31.05 23.29 0.01
N ILE A 66 29.78 23.27 -0.33
CA ILE A 66 29.12 24.32 -1.11
C ILE A 66 28.23 25.10 -0.15
N THR A 67 28.58 26.36 0.08
CA THR A 67 27.81 27.26 0.94
C THR A 67 27.31 28.45 0.14
N GLY A 68 26.05 28.79 0.30
CA GLY A 68 25.47 29.96 -0.33
C GLY A 68 24.69 30.79 0.67
N ASN A 69 24.88 32.12 0.66
CA ASN A 69 24.02 33.07 1.38
C ASN A 69 23.49 34.11 0.38
N ALA A 70 22.27 33.89 -0.15
CA ALA A 70 21.60 34.91 -0.95
C ALA A 70 20.07 34.78 -0.95
N ASP A 71 19.41 35.91 -1.20
CA ASP A 71 17.96 35.99 -1.40
C ASP A 71 17.48 35.19 -2.62
N GLN A 72 18.34 34.82 -3.58
CA GLN A 72 18.01 34.01 -4.76
C GLN A 72 19.18 33.15 -5.24
N ILE A 73 19.54 32.08 -4.50
CA ILE A 73 20.51 31.10 -5.01
C ILE A 73 19.78 29.92 -5.65
N ARG A 74 19.98 29.74 -6.96
CA ARG A 74 19.86 28.43 -7.62
C ARG A 74 21.25 27.81 -7.62
N SER A 75 21.47 26.83 -6.78
CA SER A 75 22.83 26.57 -6.26
C SER A 75 23.70 25.72 -7.18
N LEU A 76 23.16 24.68 -7.79
CA LEU A 76 23.97 23.69 -8.50
C LEU A 76 23.23 23.26 -9.76
N TRP A 77 23.64 23.77 -10.92
CA TRP A 77 22.88 23.58 -12.15
C TRP A 77 23.60 22.62 -13.10
N ILE A 78 22.97 21.48 -13.41
CA ILE A 78 23.58 20.38 -14.15
C ILE A 78 22.74 20.05 -15.38
N VAL A 79 23.30 20.21 -16.58
CA VAL A 79 22.52 20.21 -17.82
C VAL A 79 22.40 18.84 -18.49
N ARG A 80 23.31 17.88 -18.22
CA ARG A 80 23.29 16.58 -18.91
C ARG A 80 23.43 15.37 -18.01
N SER A 81 24.56 15.16 -17.37
CA SER A 81 24.76 14.00 -16.49
C SER A 81 25.73 14.39 -15.39
N ALA A 82 25.51 13.82 -14.20
CA ALA A 82 26.41 14.06 -13.09
C ALA A 82 26.45 12.92 -12.11
N GLU A 83 27.62 12.75 -11.54
CA GLU A 83 27.82 12.03 -10.29
C GLU A 83 28.12 13.07 -9.21
N VAL A 84 27.24 13.16 -8.22
CA VAL A 84 27.40 14.06 -7.07
C VAL A 84 27.47 13.19 -5.83
N PHE A 85 28.64 13.05 -5.22
CA PHE A 85 28.76 12.25 -4.02
C PHE A 85 29.74 12.68 -2.95
N ASN A 86 29.41 12.34 -1.71
CA ASN A 86 30.14 12.68 -0.50
C ASN A 86 30.38 14.19 -0.36
N ASN A 87 29.33 15.00 -0.55
CA ASN A 87 29.41 16.47 -0.43
C ASN A 87 28.51 17.01 0.67
N THR A 88 28.85 18.18 1.20
CA THR A 88 27.96 18.98 2.05
C THR A 88 27.50 20.21 1.29
N ILE A 89 26.20 20.32 1.05
CA ILE A 89 25.58 21.43 0.33
C ILE A 89 24.66 22.15 1.30
N SER A 90 25.05 23.35 1.73
CA SER A 90 24.29 24.18 2.65
C SER A 90 23.88 25.47 1.96
N VAL A 91 22.58 25.72 1.86
CA VAL A 91 22.06 26.93 1.22
C VAL A 91 21.28 27.71 2.26
N THR A 92 21.71 28.92 2.53
CA THR A 92 21.06 29.85 3.44
C THR A 92 20.52 31.05 2.66
N GLY A 93 19.35 31.58 3.02
CA GLY A 93 18.87 32.82 2.43
C GLY A 93 17.36 32.90 2.40
N CYS A 94 16.80 33.44 1.30
CA CYS A 94 15.35 33.62 1.12
C CYS A 94 14.67 33.00 -0.09
N ASN A 95 15.44 32.37 -0.98
CA ASN A 95 14.92 31.47 -2.02
C ASN A 95 15.99 30.42 -2.35
N GLY A 96 16.36 29.61 -1.37
CA GLY A 96 17.37 28.57 -1.50
C GLY A 96 16.79 27.31 -2.12
N ILE A 97 17.08 27.08 -3.40
CA ILE A 97 16.78 25.81 -4.07
C ILE A 97 18.10 25.15 -4.47
N VAL A 98 18.26 23.89 -4.08
CA VAL A 98 19.27 23.01 -4.66
C VAL A 98 18.63 22.31 -5.84
N ASP A 99 18.65 22.99 -6.99
CA ASP A 99 18.00 22.52 -8.21
C ASP A 99 18.98 21.71 -9.05
N LEU A 100 19.01 20.38 -8.89
CA LEU A 100 19.95 19.49 -9.58
C LEU A 100 19.56 19.21 -11.04
N GLY A 101 18.58 19.95 -11.59
CA GLY A 101 18.00 19.70 -12.92
C GLY A 101 18.47 20.59 -14.07
N THR A 102 17.90 20.33 -15.24
CA THR A 102 18.17 21.03 -16.50
C THR A 102 17.34 22.31 -16.64
N GLU A 103 17.78 23.29 -17.44
CA GLU A 103 16.96 24.49 -17.70
C GLU A 103 15.60 24.12 -18.31
N TYR A 104 14.53 24.71 -17.78
CA TYR A 104 13.21 24.75 -18.40
C TYR A 104 12.52 23.40 -18.62
N GLY A 105 12.81 22.38 -17.82
CA GLY A 105 12.17 21.07 -17.97
C GLY A 105 12.45 20.44 -19.33
N GLN A 106 13.55 20.84 -19.99
CA GLN A 106 13.99 20.19 -21.22
C GLN A 106 14.45 18.77 -20.86
N TYR A 107 13.64 17.81 -21.27
CA TYR A 107 13.90 16.40 -21.12
C TYR A 107 15.03 15.96 -22.06
N TYR A 108 16.13 15.50 -21.48
CA TYR A 108 17.20 14.83 -22.19
C TYR A 108 17.13 13.34 -21.80
N PRO A 109 16.58 12.45 -22.64
CA PRO A 109 16.37 11.05 -22.27
C PRO A 109 17.66 10.28 -21.98
N GLU A 110 18.80 10.78 -22.45
CA GLU A 110 20.13 10.18 -22.25
C GLU A 110 20.79 10.62 -20.94
N SER A 111 20.20 11.57 -20.23
CA SER A 111 20.74 12.08 -18.97
C SER A 111 20.60 11.06 -17.84
N VAL A 112 21.69 10.80 -17.13
CA VAL A 112 21.71 10.01 -15.89
C VAL A 112 22.33 10.85 -14.78
N PHE A 113 21.66 10.89 -13.63
CA PHE A 113 22.15 11.62 -12.45
C PHE A 113 22.27 10.65 -11.28
N ASN A 114 23.49 10.41 -10.79
CA ASN A 114 23.74 9.61 -9.60
C ASN A 114 24.10 10.55 -8.45
N ILE A 115 23.24 10.66 -7.44
CA ILE A 115 23.39 11.59 -6.32
C ILE A 115 23.38 10.78 -5.03
N TYR A 116 24.54 10.64 -4.38
CA TYR A 116 24.63 9.78 -3.21
C TYR A 116 25.60 10.23 -2.12
N ASP A 117 25.38 9.77 -0.89
CA ASP A 117 26.23 10.11 0.27
C ASP A 117 26.35 11.63 0.53
N ASN A 118 25.40 12.45 0.11
CA ASN A 118 25.46 13.90 0.32
C ASN A 118 24.66 14.32 1.56
N THR A 119 25.09 15.42 2.19
CA THR A 119 24.31 16.13 3.20
C THR A 119 23.81 17.46 2.64
N PHE A 120 22.49 17.62 2.55
CA PHE A 120 21.83 18.86 2.15
C PHE A 120 21.27 19.56 3.39
N ASN A 121 21.71 20.80 3.65
CA ASN A 121 21.21 21.62 4.76
C ASN A 121 20.64 22.96 4.24
N PRO A 122 19.50 22.95 3.53
CA PRO A 122 18.81 24.18 3.15
C PRO A 122 18.19 24.87 4.37
N THR A 123 18.71 26.03 4.78
CA THR A 123 18.19 26.81 5.92
C THR A 123 17.57 28.12 5.44
N LYS A 124 16.30 28.36 5.75
CA LYS A 124 15.66 29.66 5.50
C LYS A 124 16.04 30.64 6.61
N VAL A 125 16.42 31.87 6.26
CA VAL A 125 16.73 32.92 7.25
C VAL A 125 16.17 34.26 6.79
N GLY A 126 15.14 34.78 7.48
CA GLY A 126 14.78 36.21 7.49
C GLY A 126 14.14 36.80 6.22
N CYS A 127 13.08 36.20 5.69
CA CYS A 127 12.53 36.62 4.38
C CYS A 127 11.50 37.73 4.42
N PRO A 128 11.61 38.75 3.54
CA PRO A 128 10.61 39.79 3.40
C PRO A 128 9.29 39.18 2.92
N SER A 129 8.19 39.60 3.55
CA SER A 129 6.83 39.17 3.24
C SER A 129 6.43 39.57 1.80
N GLY A 130 6.26 38.59 0.93
CA GLY A 130 5.64 38.76 -0.40
C GLY A 130 6.03 37.76 -1.49
N GLY A 131 7.11 36.98 -1.34
CA GLY A 131 7.57 36.03 -2.37
C GLY A 131 7.04 34.61 -2.17
N SER A 132 6.18 34.13 -3.06
CA SER A 132 5.81 32.71 -3.16
C SER A 132 6.85 31.97 -4.01
N ARG A 133 7.82 31.30 -3.37
CA ARG A 133 8.77 30.43 -4.08
C ARG A 133 9.07 29.18 -3.28
N SER A 134 9.31 28.10 -4.02
CA SER A 134 9.64 26.76 -3.55
C SER A 134 11.03 26.72 -2.89
N TRP A 135 11.22 25.79 -1.98
CA TRP A 135 12.45 25.54 -1.23
C TRP A 135 12.64 24.03 -1.13
N GLY A 136 13.84 23.55 -1.42
CA GLY A 136 14.17 22.12 -1.34
C GLY A 136 15.25 21.70 -2.32
N VAL A 137 15.41 20.39 -2.42
CA VAL A 137 16.21 19.66 -3.41
C VAL A 137 15.29 19.28 -4.56
N SER A 138 15.60 19.72 -5.78
CA SER A 138 14.89 19.25 -6.97
C SER A 138 15.72 18.16 -7.64
N ILE A 139 15.16 16.96 -7.73
CA ILE A 139 15.78 15.79 -8.35
C ILE A 139 15.31 15.72 -9.81
N PRO A 140 16.24 15.67 -10.78
CA PRO A 140 15.89 15.58 -12.19
C PRO A 140 15.21 14.24 -12.55
N ILE A 141 14.73 14.19 -13.78
CA ILE A 141 14.27 12.97 -14.44
C ILE A 141 15.49 12.03 -14.65
N ASN A 142 15.28 10.71 -14.57
CA ASN A 142 16.33 9.68 -14.69
C ASN A 142 17.44 9.83 -13.64
N ALA A 143 17.08 10.13 -12.40
CA ALA A 143 18.03 10.30 -11.31
C ALA A 143 17.97 9.13 -10.33
N ASP A 144 19.13 8.67 -9.87
CA ASP A 144 19.25 7.79 -8.72
C ASP A 144 19.74 8.61 -7.52
N PHE A 145 18.88 8.80 -6.53
CA PHE A 145 19.13 9.61 -5.34
C PHE A 145 19.14 8.71 -4.10
N TYR A 146 20.34 8.36 -3.62
CA TYR A 146 20.46 7.37 -2.56
C TYR A 146 21.45 7.66 -1.43
N ASN A 147 21.17 7.18 -0.22
CA ASN A 147 22.03 7.37 0.96
C ASN A 147 22.37 8.85 1.27
N ASN A 148 21.47 9.78 0.96
CA ASN A 148 21.64 11.19 1.29
C ASN A 148 20.93 11.55 2.60
N ILE A 149 21.43 12.60 3.25
CA ILE A 149 20.79 13.23 4.41
C ILE A 149 20.28 14.60 3.97
N VAL A 150 18.98 14.87 4.10
CA VAL A 150 18.37 16.17 3.82
C VAL A 150 17.84 16.73 5.13
N ASN A 151 18.52 17.73 5.70
CA ASN A 151 18.14 18.32 6.98
C ASN A 151 17.54 19.72 6.83
N GLY A 152 16.53 19.99 7.66
CA GLY A 152 16.40 21.30 8.31
C GLY A 152 15.86 22.42 7.43
N ILE A 153 14.74 22.18 6.75
CA ILE A 153 13.93 23.31 6.22
C ILE A 153 13.13 23.92 7.37
N ASP A 154 13.76 24.72 8.23
CA ASP A 154 13.00 25.52 9.20
C ASP A 154 12.18 26.60 8.45
N LEU A 155 10.86 26.53 8.52
CA LEU A 155 9.97 27.49 7.87
C LEU A 155 9.27 28.34 8.91
N ASP A 156 9.84 29.53 9.17
CA ASP A 156 9.13 30.59 9.88
C ASP A 156 7.79 30.92 9.21
N GLU A 157 6.79 31.14 10.07
CA GLU A 157 5.36 31.34 9.76
C GLU A 157 5.14 32.21 8.51
N TYR A 158 4.57 31.62 7.46
CA TYR A 158 4.14 32.36 6.28
C TYR A 158 2.62 32.28 6.11
N PRO A 159 1.87 33.36 6.39
CA PRO A 159 0.39 33.33 6.39
C PRO A 159 -0.24 33.25 4.98
N ASN A 160 0.54 33.27 3.90
CA ASN A 160 0.02 33.45 2.53
C ASN A 160 0.08 32.20 1.61
N GLY A 161 -0.01 30.98 2.15
CA GLY A 161 -0.37 29.78 1.37
C GLY A 161 0.64 29.30 0.31
N GLY A 162 1.92 29.65 0.44
CA GLY A 162 2.97 29.11 -0.42
C GLY A 162 3.19 27.62 -0.15
N THR A 163 3.23 26.82 -1.22
CA THR A 163 3.54 25.38 -1.15
C THR A 163 5.06 25.15 -1.19
N LEU A 164 5.56 24.31 -0.28
CA LEU A 164 7.01 24.05 -0.13
C LEU A 164 7.31 22.54 -0.13
N SER A 165 8.27 22.13 -0.95
CA SER A 165 8.59 20.73 -1.22
C SER A 165 10.07 20.44 -1.03
N THR A 166 10.41 19.61 -0.03
CA THR A 166 11.79 19.32 0.37
C THR A 166 12.54 18.53 -0.70
N VAL A 167 11.88 17.58 -1.36
CA VAL A 167 12.43 16.78 -2.44
C VAL A 167 11.40 16.72 -3.57
N ASN A 168 11.67 17.36 -4.71
CA ASN A 168 10.84 17.26 -5.91
C ASN A 168 11.40 16.17 -6.82
N VAL A 169 10.56 15.28 -7.34
CA VAL A 169 11.01 14.06 -8.05
C VAL A 169 10.57 14.06 -9.50
N GLY A 170 11.52 13.90 -10.42
CA GLY A 170 11.25 13.66 -11.85
C GLY A 170 10.88 12.21 -12.18
N SER A 171 10.41 11.95 -13.40
CA SER A 171 10.12 10.60 -13.91
C SER A 171 11.36 9.70 -13.95
N ASN A 172 11.15 8.38 -13.96
CA ASN A 172 12.18 7.34 -14.04
C ASN A 172 13.29 7.48 -12.99
N SER A 173 12.99 8.11 -11.87
CA SER A 173 13.94 8.35 -10.80
C SER A 173 13.77 7.31 -9.69
N LYS A 174 14.87 6.99 -9.04
CA LYS A 174 14.92 6.15 -7.84
C LYS A 174 15.32 7.02 -6.66
N ILE A 175 14.61 6.88 -5.54
CA ILE A 175 14.92 7.57 -4.29
C ILE A 175 15.01 6.52 -3.22
N HIS A 176 16.20 6.25 -2.70
CA HIS A 176 16.32 5.20 -1.71
C HIS A 176 17.35 5.37 -0.61
N ASP A 177 17.08 4.74 0.53
CA ASP A 177 17.98 4.74 1.69
C ASP A 177 18.35 6.15 2.19
N ASN A 178 17.49 7.16 1.98
CA ASN A 178 17.74 8.53 2.42
C ASN A 178 17.15 8.81 3.81
N GLU A 179 17.77 9.73 4.55
CA GLU A 179 17.19 10.35 5.75
C GLU A 179 16.73 11.78 5.43
N ILE A 180 15.43 12.02 5.46
CA ILE A 180 14.84 13.32 5.11
C ILE A 180 14.15 13.90 6.35
N ASN A 181 14.77 14.92 6.94
CA ASN A 181 14.31 15.61 8.13
C ASN A 181 13.67 16.95 7.74
N ILE A 182 12.35 16.99 7.83
CA ILE A 182 11.51 18.14 7.49
C ILE A 182 11.12 18.83 8.77
N ASP A 183 11.42 20.11 8.89
CA ASP A 183 10.88 20.98 9.93
C ASP A 183 9.96 22.02 9.29
N GLY A 184 9.19 22.77 10.08
CA GLY A 184 8.50 23.97 9.59
C GLY A 184 7.07 23.81 9.05
N TRP A 185 6.38 24.96 9.02
CA TRP A 185 4.96 25.06 8.66
C TRP A 185 4.72 24.77 7.18
N ASN A 186 3.75 23.90 6.88
CA ASN A 186 3.38 23.49 5.50
C ASN A 186 4.49 22.82 4.67
N ALA A 187 5.60 22.42 5.30
CA ALA A 187 6.64 21.67 4.61
C ALA A 187 6.12 20.30 4.14
N ARG A 188 6.49 19.92 2.91
CA ARG A 188 6.28 18.60 2.32
C ARG A 188 7.62 17.90 2.18
N GLY A 189 7.68 16.60 2.44
CA GLY A 189 8.93 15.85 2.28
C GLY A 189 9.21 15.55 0.83
N ILE A 190 8.78 14.39 0.37
CA ILE A 190 8.87 13.99 -1.01
C ILE A 190 7.61 14.43 -1.76
N TYR A 191 7.80 15.12 -2.87
CA TYR A 191 6.75 15.72 -3.65
C TYR A 191 6.90 15.38 -5.13
N PHE A 192 5.79 15.04 -5.76
CA PHE A 192 5.71 14.80 -7.19
C PHE A 192 4.98 15.96 -7.86
N GLU A 193 5.65 16.65 -8.78
CA GLU A 193 5.07 17.77 -9.52
C GLU A 193 4.06 17.34 -10.59
N GLU A 194 3.11 18.24 -10.90
CA GLU A 194 1.93 17.97 -11.73
C GLU A 194 2.17 17.93 -13.24
N ASN A 195 3.33 18.39 -13.75
CA ASN A 195 3.45 18.60 -15.18
C ASN A 195 4.91 18.57 -15.70
N PRO A 196 5.30 17.59 -16.52
CA PRO A 196 4.52 16.42 -16.96
C PRO A 196 4.25 15.40 -15.83
N PRO A 197 3.34 14.42 -16.01
CA PRO A 197 3.18 13.32 -15.07
C PRO A 197 4.51 12.63 -14.82
N THR A 198 4.81 12.39 -13.55
CA THR A 198 5.95 11.54 -13.21
C THR A 198 5.61 10.10 -13.58
N GLU A 199 6.51 9.39 -14.24
CA GLU A 199 6.30 7.99 -14.64
C GLU A 199 7.40 7.11 -14.08
N ASN A 200 7.11 5.88 -13.68
CA ASN A 200 8.09 4.86 -13.26
C ASN A 200 9.05 5.34 -12.15
N VAL A 201 8.51 5.91 -11.09
CA VAL A 201 9.31 6.33 -9.93
C VAL A 201 9.33 5.22 -8.88
N GLU A 202 10.51 4.92 -8.35
CA GLU A 202 10.72 3.92 -7.30
C GLU A 202 11.25 4.60 -6.03
N ILE A 203 10.52 4.50 -4.91
CA ILE A 203 10.92 5.09 -3.63
C ILE A 203 11.03 3.98 -2.58
N TYR A 204 12.22 3.73 -2.05
CA TYR A 204 12.40 2.66 -1.06
C TYR A 204 13.46 2.85 0.02
N GLY A 205 13.31 2.21 1.17
CA GLY A 205 14.32 2.27 2.25
C GLY A 205 14.51 3.66 2.91
N ASN A 206 13.69 4.66 2.58
CA ASN A 206 13.86 6.01 3.12
C ASN A 206 13.24 6.15 4.51
N THR A 207 13.84 7.00 5.34
CA THR A 207 13.25 7.50 6.58
C THR A 207 12.94 8.99 6.42
N VAL A 208 11.65 9.34 6.44
CA VAL A 208 11.18 10.72 6.30
C VAL A 208 10.51 11.17 7.59
N LEU A 209 11.15 12.09 8.30
CA LEU A 209 10.67 12.64 9.57
C LEU A 209 10.12 14.05 9.34
N SER A 210 8.92 14.34 9.86
CA SER A 210 8.30 15.67 9.84
C SER A 210 8.09 16.17 11.27
N TYR A 211 8.73 17.27 11.62
CA TYR A 211 8.73 17.91 12.94
C TYR A 211 7.76 19.10 13.06
N ASP A 212 6.79 19.25 12.16
CA ASP A 212 5.82 20.35 12.28
C ASP A 212 4.85 20.17 13.47
N THR A 213 4.70 21.22 14.28
CA THR A 213 3.83 21.29 15.45
C THR A 213 2.43 21.87 15.17
N HIS A 214 2.17 22.38 13.96
CA HIS A 214 0.88 23.00 13.63
C HIS A 214 -0.14 22.02 13.03
N ALA A 215 -1.37 22.09 13.55
CA ALA A 215 -2.37 21.02 13.46
C ALA A 215 -3.33 21.10 12.26
N ASP A 216 -3.41 22.21 11.53
CA ASP A 216 -4.67 22.54 10.85
C ASP A 216 -4.79 22.24 9.35
N ASP A 217 -3.74 21.88 8.61
CA ASP A 217 -3.88 21.74 7.15
C ASP A 217 -3.45 20.38 6.58
N SER A 218 -4.24 19.93 5.59
CA SER A 218 -4.00 18.76 4.74
C SER A 218 -2.76 18.85 3.86
N ASP A 219 -2.06 19.99 3.87
CA ASP A 219 -1.06 20.31 2.87
C ASP A 219 0.37 19.94 3.23
N GLY A 220 0.67 19.83 4.53
CA GLY A 220 1.96 19.33 5.01
C GLY A 220 1.90 17.81 5.19
N SER A 221 2.69 17.08 4.40
CA SER A 221 2.85 15.63 4.54
C SER A 221 4.29 15.22 4.21
N PRO A 222 4.87 14.24 4.94
CA PRO A 222 6.14 13.62 4.58
C PRO A 222 6.19 13.16 3.12
N LEU A 223 5.06 12.67 2.59
CA LEU A 223 4.95 12.23 1.20
C LEU A 223 3.67 12.77 0.58
N ARG A 224 3.81 13.47 -0.55
CA ARG A 224 2.67 13.94 -1.34
C ARG A 224 2.82 13.58 -2.81
N VAL A 225 1.89 12.77 -3.28
CA VAL A 225 1.78 12.35 -4.68
C VAL A 225 0.65 13.14 -5.34
N ARG A 226 0.98 14.08 -6.24
CA ARG A 226 -0.04 14.77 -7.04
C ARG A 226 -0.27 14.15 -8.42
N SER A 227 0.66 13.34 -8.88
CA SER A 227 0.88 13.14 -10.30
C SER A 227 1.82 11.96 -10.44
N GLY A 228 1.41 10.86 -11.09
CA GLY A 228 2.23 9.66 -11.05
C GLY A 228 1.67 8.44 -11.76
N LEU A 229 2.27 8.01 -12.87
CA LEU A 229 1.98 6.70 -13.45
C LEU A 229 3.04 5.69 -12.99
N ASN A 230 2.61 4.52 -12.54
CA ASN A 230 3.45 3.41 -12.12
C ASN A 230 4.46 3.79 -11.02
N ILE A 231 3.97 4.36 -9.93
CA ILE A 231 4.82 4.66 -8.75
C ILE A 231 4.92 3.41 -7.87
N SER A 232 6.14 2.99 -7.55
CA SER A 232 6.40 1.97 -6.54
C SER A 232 6.96 2.64 -5.27
N ILE A 233 6.29 2.49 -4.13
CA ILE A 233 6.73 3.06 -2.84
C ILE A 233 6.79 1.94 -1.82
N HIS A 234 7.99 1.53 -1.39
CA HIS A 234 8.10 0.41 -0.47
C HIS A 234 9.22 0.46 0.55
N ASP A 235 9.08 -0.26 1.65
CA ASP A 235 10.12 -0.36 2.69
C ASP A 235 10.56 1.01 3.27
N ASN A 236 9.68 2.03 3.26
CA ASN A 236 9.96 3.36 3.82
C ASN A 236 9.35 3.55 5.21
N VAL A 237 9.86 4.52 5.96
CA VAL A 237 9.31 4.99 7.23
C VAL A 237 8.93 6.47 7.11
N PHE A 238 7.63 6.77 7.11
CA PHE A 238 7.10 8.13 7.09
C PHE A 238 6.54 8.49 8.47
N LYS A 239 7.18 9.42 9.19
CA LYS A 239 6.80 9.76 10.57
C LYS A 239 6.59 11.26 10.74
N SER A 240 5.35 11.66 11.03
CA SER A 240 5.00 12.97 11.58
C SER A 240 5.18 12.93 13.11
N VAL A 241 6.23 13.55 13.62
CA VAL A 241 6.68 13.46 15.02
C VAL A 241 5.66 14.02 16.01
N TYR A 242 4.97 15.11 15.65
CA TYR A 242 3.97 15.72 16.53
C TYR A 242 2.53 15.25 16.27
N ASN A 243 2.33 14.23 15.44
CA ASN A 243 1.01 13.67 15.15
C ASN A 243 -0.06 14.70 14.71
N THR A 244 0.37 15.78 14.06
CA THR A 244 -0.48 16.87 13.56
C THR A 244 -0.82 16.71 12.09
N LYS A 245 0.04 16.02 11.32
CA LYS A 245 -0.05 15.93 9.86
C LYS A 245 -0.38 14.55 9.32
N THR A 246 -0.79 14.53 8.06
CA THR A 246 -0.96 13.29 7.29
C THR A 246 0.41 12.72 6.91
N ALA A 247 0.66 11.42 7.12
CA ALA A 247 1.91 10.79 6.74
C ALA A 247 2.06 10.69 5.20
N MET A 248 0.99 10.34 4.49
CA MET A 248 0.95 10.31 3.03
C MET A 248 -0.33 10.94 2.46
N VAL A 249 -0.17 11.87 1.50
CA VAL A 249 -1.29 12.50 0.79
C VAL A 249 -1.24 12.18 -0.69
N PHE A 250 -2.34 11.68 -1.23
CA PHE A 250 -2.62 11.70 -2.66
C PHE A 250 -3.58 12.84 -2.96
N GLY A 251 -3.19 13.74 -3.85
CA GLY A 251 -4.04 14.82 -4.29
C GLY A 251 -3.77 15.09 -5.74
N ALA A 252 -4.50 14.42 -6.63
CA ALA A 252 -4.31 14.55 -8.06
C ALA A 252 -5.07 15.75 -8.63
N SER A 253 -4.37 16.60 -9.38
CA SER A 253 -5.05 17.52 -10.30
C SER A 253 -6.05 16.71 -11.15
N PRO A 254 -7.26 17.20 -11.45
CA PRO A 254 -8.38 16.45 -12.03
C PRO A 254 -8.14 15.79 -13.40
N ALA A 255 -6.92 15.82 -13.92
CA ALA A 255 -6.50 15.16 -15.15
C ALA A 255 -5.49 14.01 -14.93
N MET A 256 -5.18 13.63 -13.69
CA MET A 256 -4.02 12.77 -13.41
C MET A 256 -4.37 11.47 -12.70
N ARG A 257 -3.94 10.36 -13.30
CA ARG A 257 -4.06 9.01 -12.73
C ARG A 257 -2.86 8.75 -11.83
N VAL A 258 -3.10 8.19 -10.65
CA VAL A 258 -2.05 7.67 -9.77
C VAL A 258 -2.11 6.15 -9.78
N THR A 259 -1.30 5.49 -10.61
CA THR A 259 -1.21 4.02 -10.64
C THR A 259 0.06 3.55 -9.96
N GLY A 260 0.04 2.36 -9.35
CA GLY A 260 1.23 1.78 -8.75
C GLY A 260 0.98 0.91 -7.52
N GLU A 261 2.07 0.53 -6.86
CA GLU A 261 2.09 -0.34 -5.68
C GLU A 261 2.73 0.38 -4.50
N ILE A 262 2.12 0.27 -3.33
CA ILE A 262 2.62 0.90 -2.11
C ILE A 262 2.64 -0.14 -1.01
N TYR A 263 3.83 -0.59 -0.63
CA TYR A 263 3.93 -1.75 0.23
C TYR A 263 5.07 -1.79 1.23
N ASN A 264 4.94 -2.57 2.30
CA ASN A 264 5.96 -2.68 3.36
C ASN A 264 6.40 -1.34 3.99
N ASN A 265 5.60 -0.27 3.87
CA ASN A 265 5.93 1.01 4.49
C ASN A 265 5.42 1.06 5.93
N THR A 266 6.05 1.90 6.74
CA THR A 266 5.55 2.31 8.06
C THR A 266 5.11 3.76 8.01
N PHE A 267 3.81 4.01 8.21
CA PHE A 267 3.24 5.35 8.28
C PHE A 267 2.91 5.70 9.73
N SER A 268 3.31 6.88 10.19
CA SER A 268 2.98 7.39 11.53
C SER A 268 2.59 8.87 11.45
N GLY A 269 1.37 9.25 11.83
CA GLY A 269 0.96 10.66 11.87
C GLY A 269 -0.44 10.90 12.44
N ARG A 270 -1.02 12.09 12.20
CA ARG A 270 -2.42 12.39 12.50
C ARG A 270 -3.35 11.57 11.63
N ILE A 271 -3.02 11.56 10.34
CA ILE A 271 -3.69 10.75 9.33
C ILE A 271 -2.64 9.82 8.73
N GLY A 272 -2.92 8.53 8.61
CA GLY A 272 -2.00 7.60 7.96
C GLY A 272 -1.90 7.92 6.47
N ILE A 273 -2.98 7.66 5.73
CA ILE A 273 -3.05 7.89 4.29
C ILE A 273 -4.28 8.73 3.96
N PHE A 274 -4.11 9.77 3.14
CA PHE A 274 -5.19 10.66 2.72
C PHE A 274 -5.32 10.76 1.21
N PHE A 275 -6.49 10.45 0.67
CA PHE A 275 -6.88 10.69 -0.72
C PHE A 275 -7.76 11.93 -0.76
N TYR A 276 -7.20 13.05 -1.21
CA TYR A 276 -7.86 14.35 -1.19
C TYR A 276 -8.68 14.63 -2.44
N ASP A 277 -8.28 14.14 -3.62
CA ASP A 277 -8.75 14.65 -4.91
C ASP A 277 -9.37 13.59 -5.84
N GLN A 278 -10.07 14.08 -6.86
CA GLN A 278 -11.04 13.38 -7.69
C GLN A 278 -10.46 12.72 -8.95
N THR A 279 -9.36 11.96 -8.94
CA THR A 279 -8.93 11.23 -10.17
C THR A 279 -8.02 10.02 -9.93
N ILE A 280 -8.12 9.42 -8.74
CA ILE A 280 -7.21 8.34 -8.37
C ILE A 280 -7.78 7.00 -8.89
N GLU A 281 -7.12 6.41 -9.88
CA GLU A 281 -7.29 4.99 -10.27
C GLU A 281 -6.54 4.14 -9.24
N GLY A 282 -7.26 3.33 -8.48
CA GLY A 282 -6.86 2.90 -7.14
C GLY A 282 -5.46 2.24 -7.07
N PRO A 283 -4.46 2.86 -6.41
CA PRO A 283 -3.19 2.21 -6.16
C PRO A 283 -3.41 0.97 -5.29
N ASP A 284 -2.54 -0.02 -5.48
CA ASP A 284 -2.54 -1.23 -4.67
C ASP A 284 -1.70 -1.02 -3.42
N ILE A 285 -2.36 -0.88 -2.28
CA ILE A 285 -1.72 -0.53 -1.01
C ILE A 285 -1.68 -1.78 -0.16
N HIS A 286 -0.50 -2.38 0.06
CA HIS A 286 -0.45 -3.66 0.75
C HIS A 286 0.71 -3.87 1.71
N HIS A 287 0.55 -4.69 2.73
CA HIS A 287 1.62 -5.01 3.69
C HIS A 287 2.22 -3.80 4.43
N ASN A 288 1.50 -2.68 4.52
CA ASN A 288 1.97 -1.50 5.24
C ASN A 288 1.59 -1.57 6.73
N THR A 289 2.39 -0.96 7.59
CA THR A 289 2.06 -0.73 9.00
C THR A 289 1.65 0.73 9.21
N ILE A 290 0.41 0.97 9.66
CA ILE A 290 -0.14 2.32 9.79
C ILE A 290 -0.45 2.61 11.26
N TYR A 291 0.29 3.58 11.80
CA TYR A 291 0.06 4.24 13.08
C TYR A 291 -0.60 5.59 12.83
N SER A 292 -1.75 5.84 13.45
CA SER A 292 -2.44 7.12 13.29
C SER A 292 -3.10 7.56 14.59
N THR A 293 -2.99 8.83 14.95
CA THR A 293 -3.67 9.39 16.13
C THR A 293 -5.12 9.77 15.88
N TYR A 294 -5.50 10.03 14.63
CA TYR A 294 -6.86 10.44 14.26
C TYR A 294 -7.49 9.52 13.19
N HIS A 295 -7.09 9.66 11.92
CA HIS A 295 -7.64 8.86 10.81
C HIS A 295 -6.62 7.91 10.22
N LYS A 296 -6.86 6.61 10.28
CA LYS A 296 -5.94 5.64 9.66
C LYS A 296 -5.90 5.83 8.13
N ILE A 297 -7.09 5.97 7.55
CA ILE A 297 -7.29 6.25 6.13
C ILE A 297 -8.35 7.34 6.01
N ARG A 298 -8.12 8.35 5.17
CA ARG A 298 -9.13 9.33 4.78
C ARG A 298 -9.26 9.35 3.28
N VAL A 299 -10.48 9.31 2.77
CA VAL A 299 -10.80 9.24 1.36
C VAL A 299 -11.89 10.28 1.08
N ASN A 300 -11.59 11.29 0.27
CA ASN A 300 -12.57 12.33 -0.05
C ASN A 300 -13.30 12.05 -1.37
N TYR A 301 -12.57 11.70 -2.45
CA TYR A 301 -13.14 11.61 -3.80
C TYR A 301 -12.41 10.57 -4.70
N PRO A 302 -12.39 9.27 -4.41
CA PRO A 302 -11.72 8.31 -5.30
C PRO A 302 -12.55 8.14 -6.57
N TYR A 303 -11.93 7.98 -7.75
CA TYR A 303 -12.67 7.71 -8.98
C TYR A 303 -12.96 6.21 -9.17
N GLU A 304 -12.07 5.38 -8.63
CA GLU A 304 -12.15 3.93 -8.72
C GLU A 304 -11.98 3.25 -7.36
N SER A 305 -12.14 1.93 -7.37
CA SER A 305 -11.91 1.05 -6.23
C SER A 305 -10.47 1.17 -5.71
N ILE A 306 -10.29 1.41 -4.40
CA ILE A 306 -8.97 1.40 -3.75
C ILE A 306 -8.82 0.09 -2.97
N TYR A 307 -7.70 -0.61 -3.18
CA TYR A 307 -7.40 -1.88 -2.52
C TYR A 307 -6.36 -1.69 -1.42
N PHE A 308 -6.72 -2.13 -0.21
CA PHE A 308 -5.84 -2.22 0.94
C PHE A 308 -5.66 -3.69 1.32
N ARG A 309 -4.54 -4.32 0.94
CA ARG A 309 -4.32 -5.75 1.12
C ARG A 309 -3.29 -6.05 2.22
N SER A 310 -3.58 -6.90 3.19
CA SER A 310 -2.59 -7.33 4.20
C SER A 310 -1.94 -6.18 4.99
N ASN A 311 -2.61 -5.04 5.16
CA ASN A 311 -2.07 -3.91 5.95
C ASN A 311 -2.32 -4.14 7.44
N THR A 312 -1.39 -3.69 8.29
CA THR A 312 -1.54 -3.73 9.74
C THR A 312 -1.84 -2.33 10.28
N PHE A 313 -3.03 -2.16 10.82
CA PHE A 313 -3.52 -0.90 11.39
C PHE A 313 -3.45 -0.95 12.92
N LEU A 314 -2.39 -0.38 13.47
CA LEU A 314 -2.13 -0.42 14.91
C LEU A 314 -2.86 0.71 15.66
N PRO A 315 -3.01 0.60 16.99
CA PRO A 315 -3.63 1.65 17.78
C PRO A 315 -2.63 2.79 17.92
N CYS A 316 -3.12 4.00 18.18
CA CYS A 316 -2.21 5.08 18.49
C CYS A 316 -1.48 4.77 19.82
N VAL A 317 -0.16 4.93 19.82
CA VAL A 317 0.73 4.50 20.92
C VAL A 317 0.77 5.53 22.05
N SER A 318 0.42 6.80 21.78
CA SER A 318 0.33 7.88 22.78
C SER A 318 -0.31 9.14 22.19
N GLY A 319 -1.14 9.85 22.96
CA GLY A 319 -1.71 11.14 22.56
C GLY A 319 -2.88 11.04 21.57
N CYS A 320 -3.63 9.94 21.63
CA CYS A 320 -4.79 9.76 20.78
C CYS A 320 -5.85 10.79 21.13
N ASP A 321 -6.59 11.24 20.12
CA ASP A 321 -7.54 12.34 20.24
C ASP A 321 -8.39 12.22 21.54
N PRO A 322 -8.36 13.23 22.44
CA PRO A 322 -9.11 13.21 23.69
C PRO A 322 -10.63 13.05 23.50
N ASP A 323 -11.15 13.30 22.30
CA ASP A 323 -12.56 13.04 21.98
C ASP A 323 -12.93 11.54 21.97
N GLY A 324 -11.98 10.64 22.21
CA GLY A 324 -12.18 9.18 22.22
C GLY A 324 -12.41 8.61 20.82
N ARG A 325 -12.32 9.48 19.81
CA ARG A 325 -12.55 9.20 18.40
C ARG A 325 -11.28 8.66 17.74
N THR A 326 -10.89 7.44 18.09
CA THR A 326 -9.68 6.82 17.55
C THR A 326 -10.00 5.76 16.48
N GLY A 327 -9.32 5.84 15.33
CA GLY A 327 -9.26 4.74 14.37
C GLY A 327 -10.19 4.83 13.15
N TYR A 328 -10.69 6.02 12.81
CA TYR A 328 -11.62 6.14 11.69
C TYR A 328 -10.96 5.87 10.34
N THR A 329 -11.70 5.16 9.49
CA THR A 329 -11.61 5.36 8.05
C THR A 329 -12.75 6.30 7.63
N TYR A 330 -12.41 7.36 6.92
CA TYR A 330 -13.37 8.39 6.49
C TYR A 330 -13.57 8.32 4.98
N SER A 331 -14.82 8.23 4.50
CA SER A 331 -15.16 8.33 3.07
C SER A 331 -16.27 9.35 2.82
N ASN A 332 -16.06 10.29 1.88
CA ASN A 332 -17.05 11.32 1.54
C ASN A 332 -17.95 10.97 0.35
N GLN A 333 -17.67 9.95 -0.46
CA GLN A 333 -18.50 9.59 -1.63
C GLN A 333 -18.42 8.10 -1.96
N GLY A 334 -19.57 7.52 -2.36
CA GLY A 334 -19.78 6.54 -3.44
C GLY A 334 -19.06 5.20 -3.51
N HIS A 335 -17.81 5.12 -3.08
CA HIS A 335 -16.85 4.21 -3.68
C HIS A 335 -16.45 3.07 -2.74
N ASP A 336 -16.19 1.92 -3.36
CA ASP A 336 -15.77 0.72 -2.66
C ASP A 336 -14.29 0.83 -2.24
N ILE A 337 -14.07 0.92 -0.93
CA ILE A 337 -12.76 0.69 -0.31
C ILE A 337 -12.69 -0.79 0.03
N TYR A 338 -11.78 -1.52 -0.61
CA TYR A 338 -11.57 -2.93 -0.35
C TYR A 338 -10.46 -3.10 0.68
N LEU A 339 -10.84 -3.28 1.95
CA LEU A 339 -9.95 -3.78 2.97
C LEU A 339 -9.90 -5.29 2.84
N VAL A 340 -8.73 -5.87 2.61
CA VAL A 340 -8.54 -7.27 2.29
C VAL A 340 -7.39 -7.79 3.15
N ASP A 341 -7.58 -8.84 3.95
CA ASP A 341 -6.52 -9.40 4.81
C ASP A 341 -5.84 -8.38 5.76
N SER A 342 -6.44 -7.22 5.95
CA SER A 342 -5.87 -6.16 6.77
C SER A 342 -6.22 -6.34 8.24
N VAL A 343 -5.22 -6.27 9.12
CA VAL A 343 -5.41 -6.49 10.55
C VAL A 343 -5.63 -5.16 11.25
N PHE A 344 -6.68 -5.06 12.06
CA PHE A 344 -6.89 -3.92 12.95
C PHE A 344 -6.67 -4.34 14.40
N SER A 345 -5.84 -3.59 15.14
CA SER A 345 -5.59 -3.83 16.56
C SER A 345 -6.81 -3.58 17.47
N SER A 346 -7.80 -2.86 16.95
CA SER A 346 -9.09 -2.56 17.58
C SER A 346 -10.16 -2.57 16.48
N PRO A 347 -11.44 -2.82 16.80
CA PRO A 347 -12.50 -2.71 15.81
C PRO A 347 -12.41 -1.36 15.09
N PRO A 348 -12.27 -1.34 13.75
CA PRO A 348 -12.25 -0.09 13.01
C PRO A 348 -13.59 0.61 13.16
N ASP A 349 -13.56 1.90 13.53
CA ASP A 349 -14.71 2.77 13.42
C ASP A 349 -14.70 3.40 12.03
N PHE A 350 -15.86 3.63 11.45
CA PHE A 350 -15.96 4.12 10.07
C PHE A 350 -16.94 5.26 10.01
N TYR A 351 -16.43 6.43 9.63
CA TYR A 351 -17.26 7.61 9.44
C TYR A 351 -17.49 7.82 7.95
N ILE A 352 -18.73 7.71 7.51
CA ILE A 352 -19.08 7.89 6.10
C ILE A 352 -20.03 9.06 5.97
N ASN A 353 -19.67 9.98 5.09
CA ASN A 353 -20.54 11.08 4.69
C ASN A 353 -21.05 10.84 3.26
N GLY A 354 -21.70 9.70 3.01
CA GLY A 354 -22.07 9.27 1.66
C GLY A 354 -22.64 7.84 1.57
N ASP A 355 -22.46 7.24 0.39
CA ASP A 355 -22.87 5.86 0.09
C ASP A 355 -22.09 4.83 0.90
N ALA A 356 -22.66 3.63 0.98
CA ALA A 356 -22.18 2.59 1.86
C ALA A 356 -20.96 1.84 1.29
N PHE A 357 -19.93 1.56 2.11
CA PHE A 357 -18.80 0.70 1.72
C PHE A 357 -18.94 -0.71 2.32
N ASN A 358 -18.28 -1.69 1.70
CA ASN A 358 -18.25 -3.07 2.14
C ASN A 358 -16.90 -3.40 2.79
N VAL A 359 -16.89 -3.94 4.01
CA VAL A 359 -15.72 -4.63 4.56
C VAL A 359 -15.77 -6.07 4.09
N GLN A 360 -14.69 -6.55 3.49
CA GLN A 360 -14.57 -7.91 2.99
C GLN A 360 -13.38 -8.63 3.62
N TRP A 361 -13.47 -9.94 3.77
CA TRP A 361 -12.37 -10.77 4.23
C TRP A 361 -12.21 -11.98 3.34
N TYR A 362 -10.99 -12.52 3.32
CA TYR A 362 -10.77 -13.83 2.73
C TYR A 362 -11.11 -14.92 3.73
N LEU A 363 -11.88 -15.90 3.26
CA LEU A 363 -12.11 -17.14 3.96
C LEU A 363 -11.49 -18.28 3.16
N ASP A 364 -10.51 -18.93 3.76
CA ASP A 364 -9.97 -20.21 3.30
C ASP A 364 -10.60 -21.34 4.11
N VAL A 365 -11.01 -22.42 3.44
CA VAL A 365 -11.44 -23.64 4.11
C VAL A 365 -10.46 -24.75 3.80
N PHE A 366 -9.85 -25.31 4.83
CA PHE A 366 -8.94 -26.43 4.75
C PHE A 366 -9.56 -27.65 5.42
N VAL A 367 -9.70 -28.74 4.68
CA VAL A 367 -10.20 -30.02 5.20
C VAL A 367 -9.01 -30.96 5.31
N SER A 368 -8.73 -31.45 6.52
CA SER A 368 -7.59 -32.30 6.82
C SER A 368 -8.02 -33.59 7.53
N ASN A 369 -7.24 -34.65 7.39
CA ASN A 369 -7.33 -35.85 8.22
C ASN A 369 -6.32 -35.81 9.38
N GLY A 370 -5.76 -34.65 9.70
CA GLY A 370 -4.73 -34.45 10.72
C GLY A 370 -3.29 -34.62 10.22
N THR A 371 -3.07 -35.23 9.05
CA THR A 371 -1.72 -35.38 8.45
C THR A 371 -1.63 -34.85 7.02
N GLN A 372 -2.72 -34.93 6.25
CA GLN A 372 -2.79 -34.50 4.86
C GLN A 372 -4.09 -33.74 4.60
N GLY A 373 -4.13 -32.99 3.49
CA GLY A 373 -5.36 -32.40 2.98
C GLY A 373 -6.27 -33.46 2.36
N VAL A 374 -7.58 -33.38 2.64
CA VAL A 374 -8.58 -34.29 2.09
C VAL A 374 -9.03 -33.77 0.74
N ASN A 375 -8.72 -34.51 -0.34
CA ASN A 375 -9.15 -34.17 -1.69
C ASN A 375 -10.63 -34.53 -1.92
N GLY A 376 -11.37 -33.67 -2.62
CA GLY A 376 -12.76 -33.93 -3.01
C GLY A 376 -13.80 -33.79 -1.90
N ALA A 377 -13.45 -33.21 -0.74
CA ALA A 377 -14.44 -32.82 0.25
C ALA A 377 -15.30 -31.67 -0.28
N GLN A 378 -16.62 -31.79 -0.20
CA GLN A 378 -17.53 -30.73 -0.59
C GLN A 378 -17.64 -29.71 0.55
N VAL A 379 -17.54 -28.43 0.21
CA VAL A 379 -17.62 -27.30 1.14
C VAL A 379 -18.71 -26.35 0.65
N THR A 380 -19.67 -26.07 1.53
CA THR A 380 -20.73 -25.09 1.31
C THR A 380 -20.57 -23.96 2.31
N ILE A 381 -20.44 -22.72 1.82
CA ILE A 381 -20.37 -21.51 2.65
C ILE A 381 -21.64 -20.71 2.41
N THR A 382 -22.52 -20.64 3.42
CA THR A 382 -23.80 -19.93 3.35
C THR A 382 -23.76 -18.66 4.18
N GLY A 383 -24.00 -17.52 3.55
CA GLY A 383 -24.16 -16.24 4.24
C GLY A 383 -25.57 -16.05 4.83
N PRO A 384 -25.76 -15.03 5.69
CA PRO A 384 -27.01 -14.82 6.41
C PRO A 384 -28.19 -14.40 5.52
N GLN A 385 -27.96 -14.00 4.27
CA GLN A 385 -29.02 -13.72 3.29
C GLN A 385 -29.30 -14.93 2.37
N GLY A 386 -28.72 -16.10 2.68
CA GLY A 386 -28.93 -17.35 1.94
C GLY A 386 -28.06 -17.52 0.70
N GLN A 387 -27.22 -16.55 0.36
CA GLN A 387 -26.20 -16.70 -0.68
C GLN A 387 -25.22 -17.81 -0.28
N ALA A 388 -24.98 -18.76 -1.19
CA ALA A 388 -24.11 -19.90 -0.92
C ALA A 388 -23.02 -20.05 -1.99
N PHE A 389 -21.78 -20.23 -1.54
CA PHE A 389 -20.71 -20.78 -2.36
C PHE A 389 -20.66 -22.29 -2.14
N ILE A 390 -20.54 -23.08 -3.21
CA ILE A 390 -20.36 -24.53 -3.16
C ILE A 390 -19.11 -24.88 -3.96
N GLY A 391 -18.12 -25.49 -3.28
CA GLY A 391 -16.86 -25.92 -3.88
C GLY A 391 -16.45 -27.31 -3.42
N THR A 392 -15.42 -27.88 -4.07
CA THR A 392 -14.76 -29.10 -3.60
C THR A 392 -13.28 -28.81 -3.33
N THR A 393 -12.71 -29.45 -2.32
CA THR A 393 -11.30 -29.30 -2.00
C THR A 393 -10.41 -29.96 -3.07
N GLY A 394 -9.29 -29.32 -3.40
CA GLY A 394 -8.26 -29.89 -4.26
C GLY A 394 -7.36 -30.88 -3.53
N SER A 395 -6.29 -31.33 -4.21
CA SER A 395 -5.30 -32.27 -3.65
C SER A 395 -4.56 -31.76 -2.41
N ASN A 396 -4.54 -30.44 -2.20
CA ASN A 396 -4.01 -29.80 -1.01
C ASN A 396 -5.04 -29.66 0.13
N GLY A 397 -6.26 -30.22 -0.02
CA GLY A 397 -7.33 -30.13 0.96
C GLY A 397 -8.02 -28.77 1.06
N ARG A 398 -7.78 -27.84 0.13
CA ARG A 398 -8.35 -26.48 0.15
C ARG A 398 -9.32 -26.25 -0.99
N ILE A 399 -10.35 -25.44 -0.75
CA ILE A 399 -11.13 -24.81 -1.83
C ILE A 399 -10.40 -23.56 -2.36
N PRO A 400 -10.78 -23.02 -3.53
CA PRO A 400 -10.38 -21.66 -3.91
C PRO A 400 -10.79 -20.65 -2.83
N GLN A 401 -9.89 -19.73 -2.51
CA GLN A 401 -10.14 -18.67 -1.52
C GLN A 401 -11.40 -17.88 -1.87
N GLN A 402 -12.24 -17.61 -0.87
CA GLN A 402 -13.49 -16.86 -1.07
C GLN A 402 -13.37 -15.47 -0.46
N THR A 403 -13.88 -14.46 -1.17
CA THR A 403 -14.02 -13.08 -0.67
C THR A 403 -15.44 -12.87 -0.16
N LEU A 404 -15.59 -12.61 1.14
CA LEU A 404 -16.89 -12.53 1.82
C LEU A 404 -17.04 -11.18 2.52
N ILE A 405 -18.21 -10.56 2.44
CA ILE A 405 -18.51 -9.28 3.09
C ILE A 405 -18.75 -9.51 4.59
N GLU A 406 -17.98 -8.92 5.50
CA GLU A 406 -18.33 -8.95 6.93
C GLU A 406 -19.52 -8.05 7.22
N PHE A 407 -19.45 -6.80 6.77
CA PHE A 407 -20.50 -5.82 6.95
C PHE A 407 -20.46 -4.76 5.86
N ARG A 408 -21.62 -4.15 5.65
CA ARG A 408 -21.77 -2.94 4.86
C ARG A 408 -22.09 -1.80 5.82
N GLN A 409 -21.24 -0.78 5.85
CA GLN A 409 -21.48 0.43 6.64
C GLN A 409 -21.98 1.51 5.71
N SER A 410 -23.03 2.22 6.10
CA SER A 410 -23.54 3.42 5.45
C SER A 410 -23.61 4.58 6.44
N SER A 411 -23.91 5.78 5.94
CA SER A 411 -24.31 6.92 6.77
C SER A 411 -25.58 6.65 7.61
N SER A 412 -26.41 5.68 7.19
CA SER A 412 -27.65 5.30 7.90
C SER A 412 -27.46 4.15 8.91
N GLY A 413 -26.30 3.52 8.96
CA GLY A 413 -25.99 2.45 9.94
C GLY A 413 -25.15 1.30 9.39
N ARG A 414 -24.95 0.27 10.22
CA ARG A 414 -24.17 -0.93 9.90
C ARG A 414 -25.06 -2.12 9.63
N THR A 415 -24.90 -2.76 8.47
CA THR A 415 -25.53 -4.05 8.14
C THR A 415 -24.49 -5.16 8.20
N ASN A 416 -24.60 -6.07 9.16
CA ASN A 416 -23.68 -7.21 9.28
C ASN A 416 -24.12 -8.36 8.37
N TYR A 417 -23.15 -8.97 7.70
CA TYR A 417 -23.27 -10.15 6.82
C TYR A 417 -22.55 -11.38 7.41
N SER A 418 -22.10 -11.29 8.65
CA SER A 418 -21.67 -12.42 9.49
C SER A 418 -22.70 -12.71 10.59
N PRO A 419 -22.77 -13.94 11.15
CA PRO A 419 -21.88 -15.07 10.88
C PRO A 419 -22.23 -15.84 9.59
N TYR A 420 -21.22 -16.49 9.03
CA TYR A 420 -21.33 -17.42 7.91
C TYR A 420 -21.45 -18.86 8.42
N SER A 421 -22.25 -19.69 7.75
CA SER A 421 -22.34 -21.13 8.02
C SER A 421 -21.48 -21.90 7.01
N ILE A 422 -20.46 -22.60 7.49
CA ILE A 422 -19.59 -23.45 6.66
C ILE A 422 -19.97 -24.90 6.94
N THR A 423 -20.41 -25.61 5.92
CA THR A 423 -20.71 -27.05 5.98
C THR A 423 -19.71 -27.81 5.14
N VAL A 424 -19.06 -28.81 5.73
CA VAL A 424 -18.11 -29.68 5.04
C VAL A 424 -18.65 -31.10 5.04
N THR A 425 -18.71 -31.71 3.84
CA THR A 425 -19.11 -33.10 3.63
C THR A 425 -18.00 -33.89 2.94
N SER A 426 -17.61 -35.02 3.53
CA SER A 426 -16.60 -35.92 2.97
C SER A 426 -16.83 -37.36 3.45
N GLY A 427 -17.32 -38.24 2.57
CA GLY A 427 -17.76 -39.58 2.97
C GLY A 427 -18.87 -39.50 4.03
N SER A 428 -18.66 -40.10 5.20
CA SER A 428 -19.58 -40.02 6.35
C SER A 428 -19.42 -38.74 7.18
N PHE A 429 -18.37 -37.95 6.95
CA PHE A 429 -18.13 -36.73 7.71
C PHE A 429 -19.08 -35.63 7.22
N ASN A 430 -19.82 -35.04 8.15
CA ASN A 430 -20.68 -33.88 7.92
C ASN A 430 -20.60 -32.97 9.14
N GLU A 431 -19.91 -31.85 9.01
CA GLU A 431 -19.77 -30.86 10.08
C GLU A 431 -20.16 -29.48 9.57
N THR A 432 -20.96 -28.77 10.37
CA THR A 432 -21.31 -27.37 10.12
C THR A 432 -20.75 -26.50 11.24
N ARG A 433 -20.08 -25.40 10.89
CA ARG A 433 -19.59 -24.39 11.83
C ARG A 433 -20.09 -23.00 11.48
N SER A 434 -20.38 -22.22 12.50
CA SER A 434 -20.70 -20.80 12.38
C SER A 434 -19.41 -19.98 12.56
N VAL A 435 -19.13 -19.07 11.63
CA VAL A 435 -17.89 -18.30 11.59
C VAL A 435 -18.22 -16.82 11.45
N THR A 436 -17.81 -16.04 12.44
CA THR A 436 -17.77 -14.59 12.34
C THR A 436 -16.41 -14.18 11.77
N LEU A 437 -16.42 -13.43 10.68
CA LEU A 437 -15.21 -12.87 10.11
C LEU A 437 -14.95 -11.53 10.77
N ASN A 438 -13.81 -11.35 11.43
CA ASN A 438 -13.31 -10.08 11.94
C ASN A 438 -11.90 -9.74 11.38
N ALA A 439 -11.39 -10.64 10.56
CA ALA A 439 -10.17 -10.60 9.77
C ALA A 439 -10.27 -11.74 8.73
N SER A 440 -9.37 -11.77 7.75
CA SER A 440 -9.20 -12.96 6.93
C SER A 440 -8.81 -14.16 7.79
N LYS A 441 -9.34 -15.35 7.45
CA LYS A 441 -9.19 -16.53 8.29
C LYS A 441 -9.13 -17.81 7.46
N THR A 442 -8.30 -18.76 7.91
CA THR A 442 -8.40 -20.16 7.49
C THR A 442 -9.20 -20.95 8.53
N GLU A 443 -10.29 -21.57 8.11
CA GLU A 443 -11.08 -22.51 8.91
C GLU A 443 -10.66 -23.94 8.58
N THR A 444 -10.22 -24.67 9.61
CA THR A 444 -9.75 -26.05 9.45
C THR A 444 -10.76 -27.04 10.00
N PHE A 445 -11.20 -27.96 9.14
CA PHE A 445 -12.04 -29.10 9.49
C PHE A 445 -11.18 -30.35 9.59
N TYR A 446 -11.28 -31.05 10.72
CA TYR A 446 -10.55 -32.29 10.94
C TYR A 446 -11.50 -33.46 10.77
N THR A 447 -11.36 -34.17 9.66
CA THR A 447 -11.90 -35.51 9.53
C THR A 447 -11.11 -36.44 10.46
N THR A 448 -11.78 -37.32 11.20
CA THR A 448 -11.09 -38.26 12.09
C THR A 448 -10.16 -39.14 11.25
N PRO A 449 -8.83 -39.09 11.48
CA PRO A 449 -7.91 -39.97 10.77
C PRO A 449 -8.31 -41.42 10.99
N CYS A 450 -8.17 -42.22 9.94
CA CYS A 450 -8.36 -43.66 10.02
C CYS A 450 -7.20 -44.38 9.34
N THR A 451 -6.88 -45.57 9.82
CA THR A 451 -5.87 -46.41 9.18
C THR A 451 -6.54 -47.23 8.09
N THR A 452 -5.97 -47.33 6.88
CA THR A 452 -6.52 -48.18 5.82
C THR A 452 -6.81 -49.59 6.34
N GLY A 453 -8.03 -50.08 6.15
CA GLY A 453 -8.51 -51.36 6.66
C GLY A 453 -9.10 -51.31 8.08
N GLN A 454 -8.95 -50.21 8.82
CA GLN A 454 -9.65 -49.98 10.07
C GLN A 454 -11.16 -49.91 9.80
N THR A 455 -11.94 -50.51 10.68
CA THR A 455 -13.40 -50.39 10.66
C THR A 455 -13.88 -49.57 11.87
N GLN A 456 -14.99 -48.88 11.72
CA GLN A 456 -15.70 -48.29 12.86
C GLN A 456 -17.20 -48.41 12.66
N SER A 457 -17.92 -48.44 13.78
CA SER A 457 -19.37 -48.32 13.77
C SER A 457 -19.79 -46.95 13.24
N CYS A 458 -20.87 -46.92 12.49
CA CYS A 458 -21.45 -45.71 11.93
C CYS A 458 -22.98 -45.86 11.92
N THR A 459 -23.69 -44.81 11.52
CA THR A 459 -25.13 -44.87 11.31
C THR A 459 -25.43 -44.65 9.83
N THR A 460 -26.22 -45.53 9.21
CA THR A 460 -26.64 -45.39 7.81
C THR A 460 -27.61 -44.21 7.65
N THR A 461 -27.91 -43.83 6.40
CA THR A 461 -28.91 -42.79 6.10
C THR A 461 -30.32 -43.10 6.62
N GLN A 462 -30.60 -44.37 6.91
CA GLN A 462 -31.86 -44.89 7.45
C GLN A 462 -31.86 -44.92 8.98
N SER A 463 -30.84 -44.33 9.62
CA SER A 463 -30.64 -44.36 11.07
C SER A 463 -30.33 -45.76 11.64
N CYS A 464 -29.78 -46.68 10.83
CA CYS A 464 -29.42 -48.04 11.27
C CYS A 464 -27.94 -48.17 11.66
N PRO A 465 -27.59 -49.08 12.58
CA PRO A 465 -26.21 -49.44 12.86
C PRO A 465 -25.49 -49.97 11.61
N GLY A 466 -24.34 -49.39 11.27
CA GLY A 466 -23.51 -49.84 10.17
C GLY A 466 -22.05 -49.98 10.55
N THR A 467 -21.25 -50.51 9.63
CA THR A 467 -19.79 -50.53 9.69
C THR A 467 -19.22 -49.84 8.46
N GLN A 468 -18.29 -48.92 8.66
CA GLN A 468 -17.54 -48.32 7.56
C GLN A 468 -16.08 -48.74 7.63
N THR A 469 -15.48 -48.97 6.47
CA THR A 469 -14.07 -49.33 6.33
C THR A 469 -13.29 -48.10 5.85
N CYS A 470 -12.18 -47.83 6.50
CA CYS A 470 -11.26 -46.80 6.07
C CYS A 470 -10.48 -47.24 4.83
N SER A 471 -10.46 -46.40 3.80
CA SER A 471 -9.63 -46.58 2.62
C SER A 471 -8.82 -45.31 2.38
N SER A 472 -7.49 -45.45 2.31
CA SER A 472 -6.57 -44.33 2.05
C SER A 472 -6.73 -43.16 3.02
N GLY A 473 -6.99 -43.45 4.30
CA GLY A 473 -7.12 -42.43 5.34
C GLY A 473 -8.46 -41.70 5.37
N VAL A 474 -9.45 -42.13 4.59
CA VAL A 474 -10.82 -41.60 4.61
C VAL A 474 -11.81 -42.73 4.92
N TRP A 475 -12.80 -42.45 5.76
CA TRP A 475 -13.89 -43.40 6.03
C TRP A 475 -14.76 -43.55 4.78
N GLY A 476 -14.98 -44.79 4.34
CA GLY A 476 -15.90 -45.11 3.25
C GLY A 476 -17.37 -44.86 3.62
N THR A 477 -18.27 -45.29 2.74
CA THR A 477 -19.71 -45.29 3.05
C THR A 477 -20.01 -46.21 4.23
N CYS A 478 -20.99 -45.81 5.04
CA CYS A 478 -21.51 -46.66 6.11
C CYS A 478 -22.29 -47.83 5.50
N ASN A 479 -21.74 -49.04 5.58
CA ASN A 479 -22.40 -50.24 5.10
C ASN A 479 -23.23 -50.83 6.23
N ASP A 480 -24.45 -51.26 5.92
CA ASP A 480 -25.36 -51.85 6.90
C ASP A 480 -24.82 -53.17 7.48
N ILE A 481 -25.17 -53.48 8.73
CA ILE A 481 -24.78 -54.76 9.37
C ILE A 481 -25.85 -55.80 9.01
N SER A 482 -25.47 -56.78 8.19
CA SER A 482 -26.40 -57.85 7.79
C SER A 482 -27.06 -58.53 9.01
N GLY A 483 -28.39 -58.56 9.02
CA GLY A 483 -29.18 -59.31 10.01
C GLY A 483 -29.58 -58.54 11.27
N ASP A 484 -29.46 -57.21 11.31
CA ASP A 484 -29.88 -56.37 12.43
C ASP A 484 -31.34 -55.87 12.36
N ASN A 485 -32.11 -56.36 11.38
CA ASN A 485 -33.48 -55.93 11.06
C ASN A 485 -33.60 -54.44 10.69
N CYS A 486 -32.52 -53.79 10.24
CA CYS A 486 -32.65 -52.53 9.53
C CYS A 486 -33.60 -52.72 8.33
N PRO A 487 -34.59 -51.82 8.12
CA PRO A 487 -35.46 -51.92 6.97
C PRO A 487 -34.62 -51.74 5.70
N ASP A 488 -34.45 -52.83 4.96
CA ASP A 488 -33.88 -52.80 3.63
C ASP A 488 -34.82 -52.01 2.71
N ILE A 489 -34.31 -50.90 2.18
CA ILE A 489 -35.03 -50.06 1.21
C ILE A 489 -34.39 -50.10 -0.17
N ILE A 490 -33.45 -51.01 -0.42
CA ILE A 490 -33.07 -51.33 -1.79
C ILE A 490 -34.30 -51.98 -2.41
N ALA A 491 -34.91 -51.29 -3.39
CA ALA A 491 -36.00 -51.87 -4.15
C ALA A 491 -35.54 -53.23 -4.69
N PRO A 492 -36.29 -54.32 -4.47
CA PRO A 492 -35.92 -55.64 -4.95
C PRO A 492 -35.57 -55.53 -6.44
N SER A 493 -34.53 -56.24 -6.87
CA SER A 493 -34.18 -56.30 -8.29
C SER A 493 -35.42 -56.64 -9.14
N THR A 494 -35.45 -56.18 -10.39
CA THR A 494 -36.61 -56.30 -11.27
C THR A 494 -37.20 -57.72 -11.24
N ILE A 495 -38.49 -57.88 -10.95
CA ILE A 495 -39.15 -59.20 -10.88
C ILE A 495 -39.04 -59.88 -12.25
N THR A 496 -38.15 -60.85 -12.40
CA THR A 496 -37.93 -61.55 -13.68
C THR A 496 -38.82 -62.77 -13.88
N ASN A 497 -39.48 -63.27 -12.82
CA ASN A 497 -40.21 -64.53 -12.81
C ASN A 497 -41.69 -64.37 -12.41
N LEU A 498 -42.36 -63.30 -12.87
CA LEU A 498 -43.81 -63.16 -12.67
C LEU A 498 -44.54 -64.17 -13.57
N SER A 499 -45.25 -65.11 -12.97
CA SER A 499 -46.01 -66.16 -13.66
C SER A 499 -47.48 -66.11 -13.29
N VAL A 500 -48.36 -66.44 -14.24
CA VAL A 500 -49.79 -66.60 -14.00
C VAL A 500 -50.03 -68.05 -13.61
N ASN A 501 -50.51 -68.29 -12.41
CA ASN A 501 -50.72 -69.63 -11.87
C ASN A 501 -52.10 -70.18 -12.29
N SER A 502 -53.13 -69.33 -12.27
CA SER A 502 -54.46 -69.64 -12.80
C SER A 502 -55.27 -68.36 -13.05
N CYS A 503 -56.23 -68.42 -13.96
CA CYS A 503 -57.22 -67.36 -14.16
C CYS A 503 -58.63 -67.94 -14.28
N THR A 504 -59.59 -67.19 -13.76
CA THR A 504 -61.02 -67.35 -13.97
C THR A 504 -61.55 -66.14 -14.75
N ASN A 505 -62.85 -66.10 -15.02
CA ASN A 505 -63.47 -64.99 -15.75
C ASN A 505 -63.43 -63.65 -15.00
N ASN A 506 -63.08 -63.64 -13.71
CA ASN A 506 -63.06 -62.44 -12.86
C ASN A 506 -61.88 -62.38 -11.87
N SER A 507 -60.91 -63.30 -11.92
CA SER A 507 -59.69 -63.22 -11.11
C SER A 507 -58.51 -63.96 -11.75
N CYS A 508 -57.29 -63.49 -11.49
CA CYS A 508 -56.07 -64.21 -11.80
C CYS A 508 -55.21 -64.31 -10.55
N SER A 509 -54.58 -65.48 -10.35
CA SER A 509 -53.55 -65.69 -9.34
C SER A 509 -52.19 -65.59 -10.01
N LEU A 510 -51.36 -64.67 -9.51
CA LEU A 510 -49.99 -64.48 -9.97
C LEU A 510 -49.03 -64.96 -8.89
N THR A 511 -47.95 -65.60 -9.31
CA THR A 511 -46.86 -66.04 -8.44
C THR A 511 -45.54 -65.52 -8.99
N TRP A 512 -44.71 -64.98 -8.11
CA TRP A 512 -43.32 -64.65 -8.41
C TRP A 512 -42.44 -65.15 -7.28
N ILE A 513 -41.16 -65.37 -7.60
CA ILE A 513 -40.12 -65.62 -6.61
C ILE A 513 -39.43 -64.28 -6.39
N ALA A 514 -39.34 -63.84 -5.14
CA ALA A 514 -38.52 -62.67 -4.81
C ALA A 514 -37.08 -63.00 -5.22
N PRO A 515 -36.43 -62.19 -6.08
CA PRO A 515 -35.00 -62.34 -6.29
C PRO A 515 -34.34 -62.16 -4.92
N GLY A 516 -33.54 -63.13 -4.49
CA GLY A 516 -32.82 -63.02 -3.22
C GLY A 516 -31.92 -61.79 -3.22
N ASP A 517 -31.74 -61.21 -2.04
CA ASP A 517 -30.82 -60.09 -1.81
C ASP A 517 -29.35 -60.50 -2.03
#